data_AF-A0A1G1W578-F1
#
_entry.id   AF-A0A1G1W578-F1
#
_cell.length_a   1.000
_cell.length_b   1.000
_cell.length_c   1.000
_cell.angle_alpha   90.00
_cell.angle_beta   90.00
_cell.angle_gamma   90.00
#
_symmetry.space_group_name_H-M   'P 1'
#
loop_
_entity.id
_entity.type
_entity.pdbx_description
1 polymer ?
#
loop_
_entity_poly.entity_id
_entity_poly.type
_entity_poly.pdbx_seq_one_letter_code
_entity_poly.pdbx_strand_id
1 'polypeptide(L)'
;MERKPILILNGIHGAGKTTHGRMLKSLRPGEFSYFPEIGGQLRSEVDYNMLKSGVAFDMEVMRRELDRDRDLQTCLNMPVVETWHVGNLAYILERSPTLAQPAKETLEKQLEII
;
A
#
# COMPACT_ATOMS: atom_id res chain seq x y z
N MET A 1 7.23 24.11 -1.25
CA MET A 1 6.85 23.36 -2.47
C MET A 1 5.37 23.04 -2.36
N GLU A 2 4.64 23.10 -3.46
CA GLU A 2 3.24 22.71 -3.50
C GLU A 2 3.10 21.19 -3.25
N ARG A 3 2.18 20.77 -2.39
CA ARG A 3 1.90 19.35 -2.15
C ARG A 3 1.36 18.75 -3.45
N LYS A 4 2.04 17.74 -3.99
CA LYS A 4 1.56 17.01 -5.17
C LYS A 4 0.41 16.08 -4.76
N PRO A 5 -0.63 15.92 -5.59
CA PRO A 5 -1.65 14.93 -5.33
C PRO A 5 -1.06 13.52 -5.39
N ILE A 6 -1.65 12.59 -4.65
CA ILE A 6 -1.30 11.17 -4.68
C ILE A 6 -2.40 10.45 -5.45
N LEU A 7 -2.03 9.72 -6.51
CA LEU A 7 -2.96 8.86 -7.24
C LEU A 7 -2.94 7.47 -6.63
N ILE A 8 -4.10 6.99 -6.16
CA ILE A 8 -4.25 5.64 -5.61
C ILE A 8 -5.07 4.78 -6.57
N LEU A 9 -4.47 3.67 -6.98
CA LEU A 9 -5.11 2.63 -7.78
C LEU A 9 -5.61 1.56 -6.82
N ASN A 10 -6.89 1.60 -6.48
CA ASN A 10 -7.52 0.62 -5.59
C ASN A 10 -8.51 -0.26 -6.36
N GLY A 11 -8.61 -1.54 -5.98
CA GLY A 11 -9.46 -2.50 -6.66
C GLY A 11 -9.06 -3.95 -6.39
N ILE A 12 -9.93 -4.88 -6.75
CA ILE A 12 -9.72 -6.32 -6.51
C ILE A 12 -8.51 -6.88 -7.27
N HIS A 13 -8.04 -8.06 -6.86
CA HIS A 13 -7.01 -8.79 -7.60
C HIS A 13 -7.45 -9.01 -9.06
N GLY A 14 -6.55 -8.82 -10.01
CA GLY A 14 -6.86 -8.93 -11.44
C GLY A 14 -7.51 -7.70 -12.09
N ALA A 15 -7.84 -6.64 -11.34
CA ALA A 15 -8.43 -5.41 -11.90
C ALA A 15 -7.47 -4.56 -12.78
N GLY A 16 -6.26 -5.03 -13.07
CA GLY A 16 -5.30 -4.34 -13.93
C GLY A 16 -4.54 -3.18 -13.28
N LYS A 17 -4.58 -3.03 -11.95
CA LYS A 17 -3.91 -1.93 -11.21
C LYS A 17 -2.41 -1.87 -11.50
N THR A 18 -1.72 -3.00 -11.41
CA THR A 18 -0.30 -3.13 -11.71
C THR A 18 0.02 -2.64 -13.13
N THR A 19 -0.79 -3.04 -14.10
CA THR A 19 -0.61 -2.65 -15.51
C THR A 19 -0.76 -1.14 -15.68
N HIS A 20 -1.80 -0.54 -15.12
CA HIS A 20 -2.01 0.91 -15.22
C HIS A 20 -0.93 1.72 -14.50
N GLY A 21 -0.50 1.29 -13.30
CA GLY A 21 0.56 1.98 -12.55
C GLY A 21 1.90 1.96 -13.28
N ARG A 22 2.29 0.81 -13.83
CA ARG A 22 3.49 0.68 -14.68
C ARG A 22 3.36 1.51 -15.95
N MET A 23 2.21 1.48 -16.61
CA MET A 23 1.95 2.25 -17.82
C MET A 23 2.09 3.75 -17.58
N LEU A 24 1.54 4.30 -16.49
CA LEU A 24 1.68 5.72 -16.16
C LEU A 24 3.15 6.13 -16.01
N LYS A 25 3.93 5.34 -15.26
CA LYS A 25 5.38 5.57 -15.12
C LYS A 25 6.13 5.50 -16.46
N SER A 26 5.75 4.57 -17.34
CA SER A 26 6.40 4.39 -18.64
C SER A 26 6.03 5.46 -19.67
N LEU A 27 4.75 5.88 -19.72
CA LEU A 27 4.26 6.85 -20.70
C LEU A 27 4.72 8.28 -20.40
N ARG A 28 4.95 8.60 -19.12
CA ARG A 28 5.46 9.93 -18.71
C ARG A 28 6.65 9.80 -17.74
N PRO A 29 7.83 9.43 -18.26
CA PRO A 29 9.04 9.32 -17.44
C PRO A 29 9.35 10.63 -16.74
N GLY A 30 9.63 10.58 -15.44
CA GLY A 30 9.92 11.77 -14.64
C GLY A 30 8.68 12.58 -14.21
N GLU A 31 7.46 12.18 -14.59
CA GLU A 31 6.23 12.78 -14.05
C GLU A 31 5.68 11.97 -12.87
N PHE A 32 5.76 10.64 -12.97
CA PHE A 32 5.18 9.72 -11.99
C PHE A 32 6.24 8.83 -11.31
N SER A 33 6.06 8.63 -10.00
CA SER A 33 6.75 7.61 -9.21
C SER A 33 5.76 6.53 -8.84
N TYR A 34 5.94 5.33 -9.39
CA TYR A 34 5.04 4.21 -9.14
C TYR A 34 5.52 3.35 -7.97
N PHE A 35 4.60 3.12 -7.02
CA PHE A 35 4.76 2.29 -5.83
C PHE A 35 3.86 1.06 -5.97
N PRO A 36 4.43 -0.14 -6.16
CA PRO A 36 3.66 -1.38 -6.33
C PRO A 36 2.98 -1.86 -5.05
N GLU A 37 2.07 -2.83 -5.18
CA GLU A 37 1.37 -3.44 -4.05
C GLU A 37 2.33 -4.13 -3.09
N ILE A 38 2.38 -3.65 -1.83
CA ILE A 38 3.28 -4.16 -0.79
C ILE A 38 2.96 -5.62 -0.42
N GLY A 39 1.67 -5.98 -0.31
CA GLY A 39 1.28 -7.36 -0.01
C GLY A 39 1.75 -8.36 -1.08
N GLY A 40 1.70 -7.96 -2.35
CA GLY A 40 2.22 -8.76 -3.46
C GLY A 40 3.75 -8.92 -3.39
N GLN A 41 4.48 -7.83 -3.10
CA GLN A 41 5.93 -7.86 -2.90
C GLN A 41 6.32 -8.76 -1.73
N LEU A 42 5.68 -8.60 -0.58
CA LEU A 42 5.98 -9.35 0.63
C LEU A 42 5.81 -10.86 0.40
N ARG A 43 4.75 -11.29 -0.31
CA ARG A 43 4.54 -12.71 -0.67
C ARG A 43 5.65 -13.28 -1.56
N SER A 44 6.32 -12.45 -2.35
CA SER A 44 7.47 -12.87 -3.17
C SER A 44 8.79 -12.93 -2.40
N GLU A 45 8.87 -12.21 -1.27
CA GLU A 45 10.07 -12.14 -0.42
C GLU A 45 10.08 -13.20 0.68
N VAL A 46 8.92 -13.65 1.15
CA VAL A 46 8.82 -14.59 2.28
C VAL A 46 8.55 -16.02 1.82
N ASP A 47 9.22 -16.96 2.48
CA ASP A 47 9.01 -18.39 2.25
C ASP A 47 7.63 -18.84 2.76
N TYR A 48 7.06 -19.87 2.14
CA TYR A 48 5.65 -20.29 2.33
C TYR A 48 5.25 -20.55 3.81
N ASN A 49 6.23 -20.85 4.67
CA ASN A 49 6.01 -21.12 6.10
C ASN A 49 5.81 -19.86 6.95
N MET A 50 6.33 -18.68 6.57
CA MET A 50 6.06 -17.42 7.29
C MET A 50 4.64 -16.90 7.05
N LEU A 51 4.05 -17.23 5.89
CA LEU A 51 2.66 -16.91 5.54
C LEU A 51 1.62 -17.64 6.41
N LYS A 52 2.02 -18.62 7.23
CA LYS A 52 1.11 -19.34 8.15
C LYS A 52 0.59 -18.47 9.28
N SER A 53 1.28 -17.39 9.63
CA SER A 53 0.76 -16.37 10.54
C SER A 53 0.16 -15.23 9.72
N GLY A 54 -1.10 -15.38 9.30
CA GLY A 54 -1.82 -14.31 8.58
C GLY A 54 -1.74 -12.96 9.30
N VAL A 55 -1.75 -13.00 10.62
CA VAL A 55 -1.50 -11.86 11.52
C VAL A 55 -0.14 -11.19 11.30
N ALA A 56 0.96 -11.94 11.31
CA ALA A 56 2.29 -11.37 11.13
C ALA A 56 2.46 -10.75 9.73
N PHE A 57 1.87 -11.39 8.72
CA PHE A 57 1.83 -10.85 7.37
C PHE A 57 1.07 -9.52 7.31
N ASP A 58 -0.14 -9.48 7.87
CA ASP A 58 -1.00 -8.29 7.89
C ASP A 58 -0.32 -7.11 8.60
N MET A 59 0.35 -7.37 9.73
CA MET A 59 1.11 -6.38 10.49
C MET A 59 2.32 -5.85 9.72
N GLU A 60 3.04 -6.73 9.02
CA GLU A 60 4.19 -6.31 8.20
C GLU A 60 3.76 -5.49 6.98
N VAL A 61 2.64 -5.84 6.34
CA VAL A 61 2.05 -5.01 5.28
C VAL A 61 1.73 -3.63 5.84
N MET A 62 0.97 -3.54 6.94
CA MET A 62 0.65 -2.25 7.58
C MET A 62 1.90 -1.42 7.89
N ARG A 63 2.93 -2.04 8.47
CA ARG A 63 4.19 -1.37 8.80
C ARG A 63 4.87 -0.78 7.56
N ARG A 64 4.98 -1.56 6.48
CA ARG A 64 5.58 -1.10 5.22
C ARG A 64 4.72 -0.05 4.51
N GLU A 65 3.39 -0.12 4.63
CA GLU A 65 2.49 0.91 4.11
C GLU A 65 2.67 2.25 4.84
N LEU A 66 2.82 2.22 6.17
CA LEU A 66 3.15 3.41 6.97
C LEU A 66 4.52 4.00 6.59
N ASP A 67 5.50 3.15 6.31
CA ASP A 67 6.84 3.59 5.86
C ASP A 67 6.76 4.26 4.48
N ARG A 68 6.13 3.60 3.51
CA ARG A 68 5.89 4.15 2.16
C ARG A 68 5.23 5.52 2.24
N ASP A 69 4.22 5.69 3.08
CA ASP A 69 3.47 6.94 3.17
C ASP A 69 4.33 8.11 3.66
N ARG A 70 5.36 7.87 4.49
CA ARG A 70 6.36 8.89 4.82
C ARG A 70 7.18 9.28 3.60
N ASP A 71 7.57 8.30 2.78
CA ASP A 71 8.31 8.55 1.54
C ASP A 71 7.48 9.34 0.52
N LEU A 72 6.16 9.12 0.46
CA LEU A 72 5.25 9.88 -0.41
C LEU A 72 5.33 11.40 -0.17
N GLN A 73 5.57 11.83 1.08
CA GLN A 73 5.65 13.24 1.43
C GLN A 73 6.89 13.95 0.84
N THR A 74 7.94 13.19 0.54
CA THR A 74 9.20 13.71 0.01
C THR A 74 9.37 13.42 -1.48
N CYS A 75 8.37 12.80 -2.11
CA CYS A 75 8.46 12.37 -3.50
C CYS A 75 8.51 13.59 -4.45
N LEU A 76 9.56 13.64 -5.28
CA LEU A 76 9.74 14.71 -6.27
C LEU A 76 8.73 14.62 -7.42
N ASN A 77 8.19 13.44 -7.69
CA ASN A 77 7.27 13.15 -8.79
C ASN A 77 5.87 12.89 -8.22
N MET A 78 4.82 12.92 -9.05
CA MET A 78 3.48 12.58 -8.60
C MET A 78 3.45 11.09 -8.20
N PRO A 79 3.12 10.73 -6.94
CA PRO A 79 3.10 9.33 -6.55
C PRO A 79 1.88 8.61 -7.12
N VAL A 80 2.11 7.40 -7.63
CA VAL A 80 1.08 6.46 -8.09
C VAL A 80 1.20 5.20 -7.26
N VAL A 81 0.24 4.97 -6.37
CA VAL A 81 0.28 3.86 -5.39
C VAL A 81 -0.69 2.77 -5.82
N GLU A 82 -0.21 1.54 -5.98
CA GLU A 82 -1.05 0.36 -6.18
C GLU A 82 -1.46 -0.23 -4.83
N THR A 83 -2.77 -0.18 -4.56
CA THR A 83 -3.37 -0.55 -3.28
C THR A 83 -2.88 0.34 -2.14
N TRP A 84 -3.81 0.76 -1.28
CA TRP A 84 -3.49 1.52 -0.06
C TRP A 84 -4.08 0.81 1.14
N HIS A 85 -3.96 1.42 2.33
CA HIS A 85 -4.37 0.80 3.59
C HIS A 85 -5.79 0.23 3.56
N VAL A 86 -6.74 0.89 2.89
CA VAL A 86 -8.11 0.39 2.75
C VAL A 86 -8.18 -1.01 2.12
N GLY A 87 -7.33 -1.30 1.13
CA GLY A 87 -7.29 -2.61 0.49
C GLY A 87 -6.78 -3.68 1.45
N ASN A 88 -5.73 -3.39 2.20
CA ASN A 88 -5.20 -4.32 3.21
C ASN A 88 -6.16 -4.49 4.39
N LEU A 89 -6.80 -3.42 4.86
CA LEU A 89 -7.81 -3.46 5.93
C LEU A 89 -8.99 -4.36 5.55
N ALA A 90 -9.42 -4.37 4.28
CA ALA A 90 -10.45 -5.31 3.81
C ALA A 90 -10.02 -6.77 3.98
N TYR A 91 -8.76 -7.10 3.65
CA TYR A 91 -8.22 -8.45 3.88
C TYR A 91 -8.03 -8.78 5.37
N ILE A 92 -7.67 -7.81 6.20
CA ILE A 92 -7.55 -7.99 7.66
C ILE A 92 -8.93 -8.28 8.26
N LEU A 93 -9.96 -7.52 7.86
CA LEU A 93 -11.33 -7.73 8.31
C LEU A 93 -11.83 -9.15 8.04
N GLU A 94 -11.44 -9.74 6.90
CA GLU A 94 -11.82 -11.10 6.54
C GLU A 94 -10.98 -12.17 7.25
N ARG A 95 -9.65 -12.00 7.32
CA ARG A 95 -8.72 -13.05 7.79
C ARG A 95 -8.43 -12.99 9.29
N SER A 96 -8.42 -11.79 9.85
CA SER A 96 -7.98 -11.50 11.21
C SER A 96 -8.87 -10.42 11.86
N PRO A 97 -10.18 -10.66 12.09
CA PRO A 97 -11.11 -9.62 12.53
C PRO A 97 -10.68 -8.88 13.81
N THR A 98 -9.97 -9.57 14.71
CA THR A 98 -9.44 -9.00 15.97
C THR A 98 -8.38 -7.92 15.74
N LEU A 99 -7.74 -7.88 14.57
CA LEU A 99 -6.72 -6.88 14.20
C LEU A 99 -7.28 -5.72 13.39
N ALA A 100 -8.49 -5.84 12.85
CA ALA A 100 -9.05 -4.83 11.97
C ALA A 100 -9.22 -3.47 12.67
N GLN A 101 -9.73 -3.48 13.91
CA GLN A 101 -9.93 -2.26 14.69
C GLN A 101 -8.58 -1.60 15.08
N PRO A 102 -7.60 -2.33 15.65
CA PRO A 102 -6.26 -1.77 15.88
C PRO A 102 -5.58 -1.22 14.62
N ALA A 103 -5.71 -1.91 13.48
CA ALA A 103 -5.12 -1.46 12.21
C ALA A 103 -5.79 -0.18 11.70
N LYS A 104 -7.13 -0.06 11.82
CA LYS A 104 -7.87 1.15 11.50
C LYS A 104 -7.46 2.34 12.38
N GLU A 105 -7.35 2.14 13.69
CA GLU A 105 -6.90 3.18 14.63
C GLU A 105 -5.47 3.65 14.33
N THR A 106 -4.60 2.73 13.89
CA THR A 106 -3.23 3.07 13.49
C THR A 106 -3.23 3.98 12.25
N LEU A 107 -4.06 3.66 11.25
CA LEU A 107 -4.24 4.51 10.07
C LEU A 107 -4.83 5.88 10.42
N GLU A 108 -5.87 5.93 11.26
CA GLU A 108 -6.50 7.19 11.67
C GLU A 108 -5.49 8.12 12.35
N LYS A 109 -4.69 7.60 13.29
CA LYS A 109 -3.61 8.36 13.94
C LYS A 109 -2.57 8.88 12.95
N GLN A 110 -2.22 8.10 11.93
CA GLN A 110 -1.29 8.56 10.89
C GLN A 110 -1.89 9.75 10.13
N LEU A 111 -3.17 9.69 9.76
CA LEU A 111 -3.84 10.74 9.00
C LEU A 111 -4.01 12.04 9.79
N GLU A 112 -4.11 11.96 11.12
CA GLU A 112 -4.14 13.14 12.01
C GLU A 112 -2.79 13.88 12.07
N ILE A 113 -1.69 13.22 11.72
CA ILE A 113 -0.32 13.76 11.79
C ILE A 113 0.09 14.45 10.46
N ILE A 114 -0.66 14.25 9.36
CA ILE A 114 -0.34 14.71 7.99
C ILE A 114 -1.06 16.02 7.64
#